data_AF-A0AB74IGQ6-F1
#
_entry.id   AF-A0AB74IGQ6-F1
#
_cell.length_a   1.000
_cell.length_b   1.000
_cell.length_c   1.000
_cell.angle_alpha   90.00
_cell.angle_beta   90.00
_cell.angle_gamma   90.00
#
_symmetry.space_group_name_H-M   'P 1'
#
loop_
_entity.id
_entity.type
_entity.pdbx_description
1 polymer ?
#
loop_
_entity_poly.entity_id
_entity_poly.type
_entity_poly.pdbx_seq_one_letter_code
_entity_poly.pdbx_strand_id
1 'polypeptide(L)'
;MLETDRSSVDKTDIRTLDAILEQKISMVCAGGRKGGKDYYRQRYLNLFNSFKIFLNDPLMTSFLGLQSLLPSGGSEMNEQYIIDTFEKLKQRIGSSTAINTELRIVSSRKSGSIEEQLENALSLPSNQNKRVYILSAYQTIGIGQNLQHQMNEFERKNVINIAPKNAAKDDPRQKTVDLAGVYLADVTHILGSNLPFKMDASGLRTVIERQYLLDNNEISVDDLMTFLNYLQKQIPQPHPKNARSLYVSYSRTIIQALGRMNRSFNKMPTLRIIVDPQVISNITGSGIDLSGTSLEYRTLLEFSGRQNPNYERSRVEHAKANATFYTYRDLFLMALYLQKDPETAQFYRRLRLFYAQHPTCSNKELIESKIIREYQDERGLQYLCNERSCNSYEVKAPKRDSGHFDFGGSGMEISAEASGLLAMCHFPGLKEAFEAEGIATEWKPNERILNPIQFYNYCGFIGEFSGKFMIQKIFNIESDVFHDLENNELFDFQWQGEVAIDFKNWHAMPRVNADKEREKVEDKLNRLELNTKKKWRAIIINVVAINQGKLIMTVDGKILEVSGLITHDGQIALTTEQQFQIGRFFNNNADNGTDN
;
A
#
# COMPACT_ATOMS: atom_id res chain seq x y z
N MET A 1 4.93 -50.46 31.22
CA MET A 1 4.76 -50.07 32.63
C MET A 1 6.08 -49.54 33.13
N LEU A 2 6.23 -48.22 33.21
CA LEU A 2 7.27 -47.54 33.97
C LEU A 2 6.51 -46.50 34.79
N GLU A 3 6.08 -46.91 35.99
CA GLU A 3 5.63 -45.98 37.02
C GLU A 3 6.86 -45.19 37.46
N THR A 4 7.05 -44.01 36.87
CA THR A 4 7.95 -43.01 37.44
C THR A 4 7.28 -42.46 38.69
N ASP A 5 7.87 -42.83 39.81
CA ASP A 5 7.75 -42.27 41.14
C ASP A 5 7.41 -40.76 41.10
N ARG A 6 6.19 -40.41 41.50
CA ARG A 6 5.77 -39.02 41.72
C ARG A 6 6.35 -38.55 43.05
N SER A 7 7.67 -38.52 43.15
CA SER A 7 8.35 -37.77 44.21
C SER A 7 7.83 -36.33 44.17
N SER A 8 7.48 -35.77 45.32
CA SER A 8 6.96 -34.42 45.47
C SER A 8 7.91 -33.43 44.80
N VAL A 9 7.58 -33.02 43.58
CA VAL A 9 8.37 -32.04 42.82
C VAL A 9 8.42 -30.78 43.67
N ASP A 10 9.59 -30.45 44.25
CA ASP A 10 9.80 -29.20 44.95
C ASP A 10 9.48 -28.07 43.97
N LYS A 11 8.34 -27.38 44.16
CA LYS A 11 7.89 -26.32 43.24
C LYS A 11 8.54 -24.97 43.55
N THR A 12 9.41 -24.90 44.56
CA THR A 12 10.00 -23.65 45.03
C THR A 12 10.82 -23.00 43.92
N ASP A 13 11.67 -23.74 43.22
CA ASP A 13 12.45 -23.19 42.09
C ASP A 13 11.60 -22.68 40.94
N ILE A 14 10.51 -23.39 40.62
CA ILE A 14 9.61 -23.01 39.52
C ILE A 14 8.90 -21.71 39.90
N ARG A 15 8.37 -21.62 41.12
CA ARG A 15 7.78 -20.39 41.65
C ARG A 15 8.78 -19.23 41.66
N THR A 16 10.05 -19.48 41.97
CA THR A 16 11.11 -18.46 41.90
C THR A 16 11.36 -18.01 40.46
N LEU A 17 11.47 -18.93 39.51
CA LEU A 17 11.67 -18.59 38.09
C LEU A 17 10.47 -17.84 37.51
N ASP A 18 9.25 -18.23 37.88
CA ASP A 18 8.01 -17.55 37.49
C ASP A 18 7.96 -16.13 38.09
N ALA A 19 8.32 -15.97 39.36
CA ALA A 19 8.39 -14.66 40.01
C ALA A 19 9.43 -13.74 39.35
N ILE A 20 10.61 -14.27 39.00
CA ILE A 20 11.63 -13.51 38.26
C ILE A 20 11.10 -13.14 36.87
N LEU A 21 10.44 -14.05 36.16
CA LEU A 21 9.84 -13.77 34.85
C LEU A 21 8.85 -12.62 34.92
N GLU A 22 7.90 -12.68 35.87
CA GLU A 22 6.89 -11.64 36.08
C GLU A 22 7.52 -10.29 36.45
N GLN A 23 8.58 -10.30 37.26
CA GLN A 23 9.35 -9.10 37.57
C GLN A 23 9.98 -8.50 36.30
N LYS A 24 10.63 -9.32 35.47
CA LYS A 24 11.27 -8.85 34.23
C LYS A 24 10.23 -8.33 33.23
N ILE A 25 9.12 -9.04 33.03
CA ILE A 25 8.02 -8.61 32.16
C ILE A 25 7.46 -7.27 32.63
N SER A 26 7.26 -7.10 33.94
CA SER A 26 6.78 -5.85 34.51
C SER A 26 7.75 -4.69 34.27
N MET A 27 9.06 -4.93 34.40
CA MET A 27 10.09 -3.92 34.07
C MET A 27 10.09 -3.53 32.59
N VAL A 28 9.91 -4.48 31.67
CA VAL A 28 9.83 -4.19 30.22
C VAL A 28 8.62 -3.29 29.92
N CYS A 29 7.47 -3.62 30.50
CA CYS A 29 6.23 -2.88 30.26
C CYS A 29 6.26 -1.48 30.88
N ALA A 30 6.88 -1.34 32.06
CA ALA A 30 7.09 -0.03 32.70
C ALA A 30 8.00 0.89 31.87
N GLY A 31 8.93 0.33 31.08
CA GLY A 31 9.80 1.07 30.17
C GLY A 31 9.14 1.53 28.86
N GLY A 32 7.82 1.41 28.70
CA GLY A 32 7.08 1.88 27.53
C GLY A 32 7.35 1.08 26.23
N ARG A 33 7.89 -0.14 26.33
CA ARG A 33 8.23 -0.96 25.17
C ARG A 33 7.00 -1.70 24.61
N LYS A 34 6.97 -1.83 23.28
CA LYS A 34 5.85 -2.45 22.52
C LYS A 34 5.72 -3.95 22.79
N GLY A 35 4.51 -4.50 22.66
CA GLY A 35 4.23 -5.94 22.67
C GLY A 35 3.29 -6.42 23.78
N GLY A 36 3.09 -5.63 24.83
CA GLY A 36 2.32 -6.07 26.00
C GLY A 36 3.02 -7.18 26.78
N LYS A 37 2.52 -7.48 27.99
CA LYS A 37 3.13 -8.48 28.89
C LYS A 37 3.21 -9.86 28.24
N ASP A 38 2.18 -10.25 27.51
CA ASP A 38 2.04 -11.60 26.96
C ASP A 38 3.05 -11.89 25.86
N TYR A 39 3.39 -10.90 25.02
CA TYR A 39 4.41 -11.07 23.98
C TYR A 39 5.79 -11.42 24.57
N TYR A 40 6.25 -10.65 25.56
CA TYR A 40 7.54 -10.91 26.20
C TYR A 40 7.53 -12.22 26.98
N ARG A 41 6.42 -12.55 27.65
CA ARG A 41 6.25 -13.85 28.30
C ARG A 41 6.39 -14.98 27.28
N GLN A 42 5.64 -14.92 26.19
CA GLN A 42 5.63 -15.96 25.17
C GLN A 42 7.00 -16.13 24.52
N ARG A 43 7.75 -15.04 24.31
CA ARG A 43 9.12 -15.10 23.80
C ARG A 43 10.06 -15.93 24.70
N TYR A 44 10.05 -15.70 26.02
CA TYR A 44 10.83 -16.52 26.95
C TYR A 44 10.35 -17.97 26.97
N LEU A 45 9.04 -18.19 27.04
CA LEU A 45 8.48 -19.54 27.09
C LEU A 45 8.78 -20.36 25.83
N ASN A 46 8.75 -19.74 24.64
CA ASN A 46 9.10 -20.41 23.39
C ASN A 46 10.57 -20.81 23.35
N LEU A 47 11.47 -19.95 23.84
CA LEU A 47 12.89 -20.31 24.00
C LEU A 47 13.09 -21.44 25.01
N PHE A 48 12.42 -21.41 26.16
CA PHE A 48 12.57 -22.45 27.17
C PHE A 48 11.98 -23.80 26.72
N ASN A 49 10.93 -23.77 25.89
CA ASN A 49 10.42 -24.96 25.23
C ASN A 49 11.46 -25.56 24.27
N SER A 50 12.22 -24.75 23.52
CA SER A 50 13.30 -25.27 22.68
C SER A 50 14.43 -25.88 23.52
N PHE A 51 14.76 -25.29 24.67
CA PHE A 51 15.71 -25.89 25.63
C PHE A 51 15.24 -27.25 26.11
N LYS A 52 13.96 -27.37 26.51
CA LYS A 52 13.38 -28.64 26.94
C LYS A 52 13.47 -29.71 25.86
N ILE A 53 13.19 -29.37 24.60
CA ILE A 53 13.29 -30.33 23.49
C ILE A 53 14.74 -30.76 23.28
N PHE A 54 15.68 -29.82 23.26
CA PHE A 54 17.11 -30.13 23.14
C PHE A 54 17.59 -31.04 24.27
N LEU A 55 17.32 -30.69 25.53
CA LEU A 55 17.79 -31.44 26.70
C LEU A 55 17.27 -32.90 26.72
N ASN A 56 16.08 -33.16 26.19
CA ASN A 56 15.46 -34.49 26.16
C ASN A 56 15.83 -35.34 24.93
N ASP A 57 16.38 -34.76 23.86
CA ASP A 57 16.68 -35.50 22.63
C ASP A 57 18.19 -35.81 22.55
N PRO A 58 18.64 -37.05 22.84
CA PRO A 58 20.06 -37.40 22.87
C PRO A 58 20.76 -37.29 21.51
N LEU A 59 20.01 -37.28 20.40
CA LEU A 59 20.58 -37.16 19.06
C LEU A 59 21.00 -35.71 18.74
N MET A 60 20.54 -34.72 19.51
CA MET A 60 20.91 -33.32 19.27
C MET A 60 22.25 -32.97 19.90
N THR A 61 23.35 -33.26 19.21
CA THR A 61 24.72 -32.94 19.68
C THR A 61 25.04 -31.45 19.62
N SER A 62 24.48 -30.76 18.64
CA SER A 62 24.62 -29.32 18.44
C SER A 62 23.30 -28.73 17.94
N PHE A 63 22.86 -27.62 18.54
CA PHE A 63 21.56 -27.03 18.26
C PHE A 63 21.65 -25.51 18.28
N LEU A 64 21.05 -24.82 17.31
CA LEU A 64 21.12 -23.37 17.19
C LEU A 64 19.77 -22.72 17.53
N GLY A 65 19.74 -21.75 18.45
CA GLY A 65 18.61 -20.86 18.65
C GLY A 65 18.88 -19.47 18.08
N LEU A 66 18.04 -19.02 17.16
CA LEU A 66 18.12 -17.69 16.55
C LEU A 66 16.95 -16.81 16.98
N GLN A 67 17.28 -15.58 17.36
CA GLN A 67 16.30 -14.55 17.75
C GLN A 67 16.54 -13.22 17.05
N SER A 68 15.53 -12.35 17.06
CA SER A 68 15.72 -10.96 16.60
C SER A 68 16.57 -10.13 17.57
N LEU A 69 16.40 -10.36 18.87
CA LEU A 69 17.12 -9.64 19.92
C LEU A 69 18.15 -10.55 20.58
N LEU A 70 19.38 -10.08 20.68
CA LEU A 70 20.44 -10.75 21.44
C LEU A 70 20.17 -10.69 22.96
N PRO A 71 20.46 -11.78 23.70
CA PRO A 71 20.56 -11.73 25.15
C PRO A 71 21.50 -10.61 25.64
N SER A 72 21.14 -9.98 26.77
CA SER A 72 21.85 -8.86 27.38
C SER A 72 21.50 -8.69 28.86
N GLY A 73 22.07 -7.69 29.55
CA GLY A 73 21.63 -7.33 30.90
C GLY A 73 20.21 -6.77 30.99
N GLY A 74 19.60 -6.37 29.86
CA GLY A 74 18.25 -5.82 29.82
C GLY A 74 17.15 -6.83 30.20
N SER A 75 15.94 -6.35 30.47
CA SER A 75 14.81 -7.18 30.89
C SER A 75 14.10 -7.91 29.74
N GLU A 76 14.19 -7.43 28.50
CA GLU A 76 13.54 -8.05 27.33
C GLU A 76 14.08 -9.44 26.99
N MET A 77 15.40 -9.60 27.10
CA MET A 77 16.14 -10.82 26.82
C MET A 77 17.31 -10.89 27.79
N ASN A 78 17.00 -11.18 29.05
CA ASN A 78 17.94 -11.15 30.14
C ASN A 78 18.85 -12.38 30.11
N GLU A 79 20.13 -12.16 29.86
CA GLU A 79 21.13 -13.22 29.68
C GLU A 79 21.24 -14.10 30.92
N GLN A 80 21.38 -13.51 32.10
CA GLN A 80 21.54 -14.27 33.34
C GLN A 80 20.31 -15.15 33.61
N TYR A 81 19.10 -14.59 33.45
CA TYR A 81 17.87 -15.35 33.65
C TYR A 81 17.74 -16.53 32.67
N ILE A 82 18.16 -16.36 31.41
CA ILE A 82 18.17 -17.44 30.41
C ILE A 82 19.15 -18.54 30.82
N ILE A 83 20.35 -18.18 31.28
CA ILE A 83 21.37 -19.14 31.77
C ILE A 83 20.85 -19.89 33.00
N ASP A 84 20.34 -19.18 34.00
CA ASP A 84 19.82 -19.79 35.23
C ASP A 84 18.66 -20.75 34.93
N THR A 85 17.78 -20.38 34.01
CA THR A 85 16.66 -21.23 33.59
C THR A 85 17.15 -22.47 32.86
N PHE A 86 18.16 -22.35 31.97
CA PHE A 86 18.76 -23.50 31.29
C PHE A 86 19.37 -24.50 32.28
N GLU A 87 20.15 -24.02 33.25
CA GLU A 87 20.77 -24.89 34.27
C GLU A 87 19.73 -25.55 35.18
N LYS A 88 18.68 -24.82 35.59
CA LYS A 88 17.59 -25.41 36.38
C LYS A 88 16.81 -26.46 35.59
N LEU A 89 16.52 -26.22 34.31
CA LEU A 89 15.88 -27.21 33.43
C LEU A 89 16.75 -28.47 33.28
N LYS A 90 18.06 -28.29 33.10
CA LYS A 90 19.05 -29.36 33.01
C LYS A 90 19.08 -30.22 34.28
N GLN A 91 19.12 -29.60 35.45
CA GLN A 91 19.07 -30.30 36.75
C GLN A 91 17.76 -31.07 36.94
N ARG A 92 16.63 -30.48 36.55
CA ARG A 92 15.29 -31.07 36.68
C ARG A 92 15.08 -32.28 35.78
N ILE A 93 15.60 -32.24 34.55
CA ILE A 93 15.50 -33.38 33.63
C ILE A 93 16.38 -34.53 34.14
N GLY A 94 17.50 -34.23 34.79
CA GLY A 94 18.26 -35.18 35.63
C GLY A 94 18.89 -36.37 34.90
N SER A 95 18.75 -36.48 33.58
CA SER A 95 19.34 -37.56 32.79
C SER A 95 20.83 -37.32 32.56
N SER A 96 21.62 -38.40 32.45
CA SER A 96 23.05 -38.32 32.09
C SER A 96 23.26 -37.55 30.79
N THR A 97 22.33 -37.70 29.84
CA THR A 97 22.30 -36.96 28.58
C THR A 97 22.11 -35.46 28.78
N ALA A 98 21.24 -35.03 29.70
CA ALA A 98 21.02 -33.62 30.00
C ALA A 98 22.24 -33.01 30.74
N ILE A 99 22.86 -33.77 31.64
CA ILE A 99 24.02 -33.33 32.43
C ILE A 99 25.22 -32.97 31.53
N ASN A 100 25.41 -33.66 30.40
CA ASN A 100 26.48 -33.37 29.43
C ASN A 100 26.14 -32.29 28.40
N THR A 101 25.20 -31.39 28.70
CA THR A 101 24.86 -30.27 27.82
C THR A 101 25.39 -28.93 28.34
N GLU A 102 25.68 -27.99 27.43
CA GLU A 102 26.01 -26.60 27.76
C GLU A 102 25.29 -25.59 26.85
N LEU A 103 24.96 -24.42 27.42
CA LEU A 103 24.48 -23.25 26.68
C LEU A 103 25.65 -22.32 26.34
N ARG A 104 25.74 -21.89 25.09
CA ARG A 104 26.71 -20.91 24.59
C ARG A 104 25.99 -19.75 23.90
N ILE A 105 26.08 -18.56 24.47
CA ILE A 105 25.50 -17.35 23.87
C ILE A 105 26.57 -16.64 23.05
N VAL A 106 26.37 -16.55 21.74
CA VAL A 106 27.27 -15.93 20.76
C VAL A 106 26.76 -14.52 20.43
N SER A 107 27.61 -13.51 20.64
CA SER A 107 27.22 -12.10 20.57
C SER A 107 28.40 -11.21 20.20
N SER A 108 28.15 -10.20 19.37
CA SER A 108 29.14 -9.16 19.04
C SER A 108 29.50 -8.25 20.22
N ARG A 109 28.77 -8.36 21.33
CA ARG A 109 29.01 -7.61 22.57
C ARG A 109 29.99 -8.31 23.51
N LYS A 110 30.31 -9.58 23.26
CA LYS A 110 31.26 -10.37 24.07
C LYS A 110 32.68 -10.22 23.52
N SER A 111 33.67 -10.49 24.36
CA SER A 111 35.07 -10.52 23.94
C SER A 111 35.34 -11.67 22.97
N GLY A 112 36.24 -11.44 22.02
CA GLY A 112 36.57 -12.38 20.96
C GLY A 112 35.67 -12.22 19.72
N SER A 113 36.19 -12.64 18.57
CA SER A 113 35.44 -12.62 17.31
C SER A 113 34.23 -13.56 17.34
N ILE A 114 33.25 -13.36 16.43
CA ILE A 114 32.09 -14.27 16.33
C ILE A 114 32.56 -15.67 15.94
N GLU A 115 33.55 -15.73 15.06
CA GLU A 115 34.26 -16.93 14.62
C GLU A 115 34.84 -17.68 15.84
N GLU A 116 35.63 -17.01 16.68
CA GLU A 116 36.22 -17.61 17.88
C GLU A 116 35.15 -18.11 18.85
N GLN A 117 34.07 -17.35 19.05
CA GLN A 117 32.98 -17.77 19.94
C GLN A 117 32.28 -19.03 19.42
N LEU A 118 32.08 -19.14 18.11
CA LEU A 118 31.48 -20.32 17.47
C LEU A 118 32.42 -21.52 17.51
N GLU A 119 33.71 -21.36 17.21
CA GLU A 119 34.71 -22.42 17.31
C GLU A 119 34.79 -22.97 18.74
N ASN A 120 34.80 -22.09 19.74
CA ASN A 120 34.77 -22.48 21.14
C ASN A 120 33.49 -23.25 21.50
N ALA A 121 32.33 -22.82 21.01
CA ALA A 121 31.07 -23.53 21.24
C ALA A 121 31.04 -24.91 20.57
N LEU A 122 31.51 -25.00 19.33
CA LEU A 122 31.51 -26.22 18.52
C LEU A 122 32.65 -27.20 18.87
N SER A 123 33.67 -26.75 19.62
CA SER A 123 34.67 -27.65 20.20
C SER A 123 34.11 -28.54 21.30
N LEU A 124 33.00 -28.15 21.94
CA LEU A 124 32.33 -28.95 22.97
C LEU A 124 31.85 -30.31 22.44
N PRO A 125 31.06 -30.37 21.34
CA PRO A 125 30.71 -31.65 20.74
C PRO A 125 31.91 -32.32 20.08
N SER A 126 32.82 -31.57 19.45
CA SER A 126 33.96 -32.15 18.72
C SER A 126 34.97 -32.87 19.63
N ASN A 127 35.32 -32.27 20.76
CA ASN A 127 36.50 -32.66 21.56
C ASN A 127 36.17 -33.04 23.01
N GLN A 128 35.04 -32.58 23.56
CA GLN A 128 34.73 -32.73 24.99
C GLN A 128 33.56 -33.67 25.27
N ASN A 129 33.00 -34.31 24.23
CA ASN A 129 31.83 -35.18 24.33
C ASN A 129 30.64 -34.51 25.05
N LYS A 130 30.50 -33.18 24.86
CA LYS A 130 29.42 -32.37 25.42
C LYS A 130 28.52 -31.87 24.31
N ARG A 131 27.22 -31.87 24.54
CA ARG A 131 26.23 -31.35 23.60
C ARG A 131 26.09 -29.84 23.80
N VAL A 132 25.91 -29.07 22.73
CA VAL A 132 25.86 -27.61 22.82
C VAL A 132 24.57 -27.03 22.27
N TYR A 133 23.94 -26.15 23.06
CA TYR A 133 22.93 -25.22 22.58
C TYR A 133 23.58 -23.87 22.33
N ILE A 134 23.63 -23.43 21.07
CA ILE A 134 24.18 -22.15 20.66
C ILE A 134 23.02 -21.15 20.54
N LEU A 135 23.05 -20.06 21.28
CA LEU A 135 22.02 -19.01 21.23
C LEU A 135 22.62 -17.73 20.64
N SER A 136 22.00 -17.18 19.59
CA SER A 136 22.44 -15.93 18.97
C SER A 136 21.28 -15.19 18.31
N ALA A 137 21.58 -14.08 17.65
CA ALA A 137 20.63 -13.35 16.84
C ALA A 137 20.86 -13.54 15.34
N TYR A 138 19.79 -13.41 14.55
CA TYR A 138 19.82 -13.55 13.09
C TYR A 138 20.90 -12.67 12.44
N GLN A 139 21.08 -11.44 12.92
CA GLN A 139 22.05 -10.48 12.37
C GLN A 139 23.50 -10.77 12.81
N THR A 140 23.70 -11.45 13.94
CA THR A 140 25.02 -11.63 14.56
C THR A 140 25.81 -12.74 13.89
N ILE A 141 25.17 -13.88 13.66
CA ILE A 141 25.76 -14.91 12.84
C ILE A 141 25.56 -14.40 11.41
N GLY A 142 26.59 -13.81 10.80
CA GLY A 142 26.53 -13.20 9.47
C GLY A 142 26.83 -14.18 8.32
N ILE A 143 26.95 -13.66 7.11
CA ILE A 143 27.53 -14.40 5.97
C ILE A 143 29.00 -14.69 6.29
N GLY A 144 29.46 -15.93 6.05
CA GLY A 144 30.86 -16.35 6.24
C GLY A 144 31.14 -17.21 7.48
N GLN A 145 30.24 -17.23 8.47
CA GLN A 145 30.43 -18.07 9.67
C GLN A 145 30.22 -19.56 9.36
N ASN A 146 31.09 -20.43 9.89
CA ASN A 146 30.95 -21.88 9.82
C ASN A 146 30.20 -22.40 11.04
N LEU A 147 29.19 -23.24 10.81
CA LEU A 147 28.37 -23.85 11.88
C LEU A 147 28.51 -25.38 11.93
N GLN A 148 29.19 -25.95 10.94
CA GLN A 148 29.58 -27.36 10.92
C GLN A 148 30.82 -27.59 11.80
N HIS A 149 30.90 -28.75 12.44
CA HIS A 149 32.02 -29.11 13.32
C HIS A 149 32.55 -30.52 13.03
N GLN A 150 33.70 -30.88 13.59
CA GLN A 150 34.31 -32.19 13.38
C GLN A 150 33.51 -33.26 14.12
N MET A 151 33.19 -34.36 13.44
CA MET A 151 32.39 -35.43 14.04
C MET A 151 33.10 -36.08 15.23
N ASN A 152 32.39 -36.21 16.34
CA ASN A 152 32.83 -37.06 17.45
C ASN A 152 32.48 -38.55 17.20
N GLU A 153 32.88 -39.44 18.11
CA GLU A 153 32.62 -40.88 17.97
C GLU A 153 31.12 -41.21 17.94
N PHE A 154 30.30 -40.51 18.73
CA PHE A 154 28.86 -40.68 18.74
C PHE A 154 28.25 -40.31 17.38
N GLU A 155 28.62 -39.16 16.83
CA GLU A 155 28.12 -38.69 15.54
C GLU A 155 28.51 -39.65 14.41
N ARG A 156 29.77 -40.12 14.37
CA ARG A 156 30.23 -41.08 13.35
C ARG A 156 29.39 -42.37 13.29
N LYS A 157 28.79 -42.78 14.42
CA LYS A 157 27.94 -43.98 14.49
C LYS A 157 26.49 -43.73 14.08
N ASN A 158 26.04 -42.46 14.09
CA ASN A 158 24.63 -42.11 13.94
C ASN A 158 24.31 -41.28 12.70
N VAL A 159 25.26 -40.52 12.16
CA VAL A 159 25.02 -39.65 11.01
C VAL A 159 24.74 -40.45 9.73
N ILE A 160 23.99 -39.83 8.84
CA ILE A 160 23.78 -40.27 7.46
C ILE A 160 24.64 -39.38 6.56
N ASN A 161 25.48 -40.01 5.74
CA ASN A 161 26.27 -39.32 4.72
C ASN A 161 25.45 -39.21 3.43
N ILE A 162 25.24 -37.98 2.97
CA ILE A 162 24.47 -37.64 1.78
C ILE A 162 25.35 -37.11 0.64
N ALA A 163 26.65 -37.42 0.65
CA ALA A 163 27.57 -36.98 -0.39
C ALA A 163 27.12 -37.49 -1.77
N PRO A 164 27.22 -36.65 -2.82
CA PRO A 164 26.95 -37.12 -4.17
C PRO A 164 27.98 -38.17 -4.59
N LYS A 165 27.60 -39.07 -5.52
CA LYS A 165 28.45 -40.20 -5.94
C LYS A 165 29.84 -39.81 -6.45
N ASN A 166 29.99 -38.58 -6.95
CA ASN A 166 31.24 -38.03 -7.49
C ASN A 166 32.00 -37.13 -6.50
N ALA A 167 31.59 -37.08 -5.22
CA ALA A 167 32.32 -36.32 -4.20
C ALA A 167 33.74 -36.85 -4.02
N ALA A 168 34.71 -35.95 -3.93
CA ALA A 168 36.10 -36.32 -3.66
C ALA A 168 36.23 -36.99 -2.29
N LYS A 169 37.09 -38.01 -2.18
CA LYS A 169 37.27 -38.77 -0.93
C LYS A 169 37.91 -37.93 0.18
N ASP A 170 38.68 -36.93 -0.19
CA ASP A 170 39.39 -36.00 0.69
C ASP A 170 38.64 -34.69 0.93
N ASP A 171 37.42 -34.54 0.40
CA ASP A 171 36.58 -33.37 0.64
C ASP A 171 36.39 -33.14 2.15
N PRO A 172 36.71 -31.95 2.69
CA PRO A 172 36.61 -31.66 4.13
C PRO A 172 35.22 -31.93 4.71
N ARG A 173 34.16 -31.83 3.91
CA ARG A 173 32.76 -32.10 4.29
C ARG A 173 32.50 -33.56 4.64
N GLN A 174 33.41 -34.47 4.28
CA GLN A 174 33.34 -35.88 4.71
C GLN A 174 33.63 -36.04 6.20
N LYS A 175 34.36 -35.10 6.82
CA LYS A 175 34.82 -35.20 8.22
C LYS A 175 33.97 -34.37 9.19
N THR A 176 33.22 -33.41 8.67
CA THR A 176 32.38 -32.53 9.47
C THR A 176 30.93 -33.01 9.51
N VAL A 177 30.12 -32.46 10.40
CA VAL A 177 28.67 -32.66 10.49
C VAL A 177 27.96 -31.32 10.64
N ASP A 178 26.78 -31.20 10.04
CA ASP A 178 25.92 -30.02 10.23
C ASP A 178 25.21 -30.06 11.60
N LEU A 179 24.68 -28.92 12.04
CA LEU A 179 23.89 -28.84 13.26
C LEU A 179 22.69 -29.81 13.23
N ALA A 180 22.39 -30.43 14.38
CA ALA A 180 21.30 -31.40 14.49
C ALA A 180 19.90 -30.75 14.49
N GLY A 181 19.83 -29.43 14.69
CA GLY A 181 18.57 -28.71 14.65
C GLY A 181 18.70 -27.21 14.87
N VAL A 182 17.59 -26.52 14.69
CA VAL A 182 17.48 -25.07 14.89
C VAL A 182 16.14 -24.70 15.53
N TYR A 183 16.18 -23.68 16.39
CA TYR A 183 15.04 -22.92 16.85
C TYR A 183 15.03 -21.55 16.18
N LEU A 184 13.92 -21.21 15.53
CA LEU A 184 13.68 -19.95 14.83
C LEU A 184 12.63 -19.14 15.60
N ALA A 185 13.06 -18.12 16.33
CA ALA A 185 12.14 -17.14 16.90
C ALA A 185 11.68 -16.12 15.84
N ASP A 186 10.67 -15.32 16.16
CA ASP A 186 10.12 -14.32 15.25
C ASP A 186 11.17 -13.29 14.77
N VAL A 187 11.05 -12.89 13.49
CA VAL A 187 11.87 -11.85 12.84
C VAL A 187 11.14 -10.51 12.90
N THR A 188 11.59 -9.60 13.78
CA THR A 188 10.86 -8.37 14.11
C THR A 188 11.41 -7.12 13.43
N HIS A 189 12.55 -7.21 12.75
CA HIS A 189 13.28 -6.06 12.18
C HIS A 189 13.36 -6.13 10.66
N ILE A 190 12.23 -6.31 9.99
CA ILE A 190 12.15 -6.27 8.51
C ILE A 190 12.21 -4.85 7.99
N LEU A 191 11.59 -3.92 8.72
CA LEU A 191 11.55 -2.51 8.40
C LEU A 191 12.02 -1.71 9.61
N GLY A 192 12.63 -0.56 9.34
CA GLY A 192 12.98 0.41 10.34
C GLY A 192 11.77 0.81 11.18
N SER A 193 11.98 0.92 12.48
CA SER A 193 11.04 1.53 13.42
C SER A 193 11.80 2.51 14.30
N ASN A 194 12.25 3.60 13.70
CA ASN A 194 13.04 4.62 14.41
C ASN A 194 12.11 5.54 15.19
N LEU A 195 11.86 5.17 16.44
CA LEU A 195 11.17 6.00 17.43
C LEU A 195 12.07 6.19 18.67
N PRO A 196 12.27 7.42 19.16
CA PRO A 196 11.76 8.67 18.59
C PRO A 196 12.39 8.96 17.21
N PHE A 197 11.59 9.41 16.26
CA PHE A 197 12.03 9.77 14.93
C PHE A 197 12.92 11.01 14.99
N LYS A 198 14.04 10.93 14.27
CA LYS A 198 14.98 12.03 14.04
C LYS A 198 15.30 12.08 12.56
N MET A 199 15.55 13.28 12.04
CA MET A 199 15.99 13.45 10.65
C MET A 199 17.49 13.13 10.51
N ASP A 200 17.87 11.89 10.81
CA ASP A 200 19.21 11.33 10.64
C ASP A 200 19.18 10.16 9.64
N ALA A 201 20.34 9.51 9.41
CA ALA A 201 20.43 8.40 8.47
C ALA A 201 19.44 7.25 8.78
N SER A 202 19.16 7.00 10.06
CA SER A 202 18.22 5.95 10.47
C SER A 202 16.78 6.37 10.22
N GLY A 203 16.42 7.60 10.59
CA GLY A 203 15.11 8.17 10.28
C GLY A 203 14.82 8.20 8.78
N LEU A 204 15.76 8.72 7.98
CA LEU A 204 15.66 8.74 6.52
C LEU A 204 15.49 7.34 5.93
N ARG A 205 16.25 6.35 6.41
CA ARG A 205 16.09 4.96 5.99
C ARG A 205 14.66 4.45 6.21
N THR A 206 14.02 4.81 7.32
CA THR A 206 12.64 4.41 7.64
C THR A 206 11.64 4.95 6.61
N VAL A 207 11.84 6.20 6.17
CA VAL A 207 10.99 6.85 5.17
C VAL A 207 11.25 6.26 3.78
N ILE A 208 12.52 6.09 3.41
CA ILE A 208 12.94 5.50 2.12
C ILE A 208 12.40 4.07 1.97
N GLU A 209 12.44 3.25 3.03
CA GLU A 209 11.87 1.90 3.00
C GLU A 209 10.35 1.92 2.72
N ARG A 210 9.60 2.97 3.09
CA ARG A 210 8.19 3.12 2.70
C ARG A 210 8.02 3.64 1.29
N GLN A 211 8.89 4.55 0.86
CA GLN A 211 8.89 5.03 -0.51
C GLN A 211 9.10 3.86 -1.49
N TYR A 212 10.02 2.94 -1.22
CA TYR A 212 10.20 1.76 -2.06
C TYR A 212 8.98 0.83 -2.11
N LEU A 213 8.18 0.75 -1.03
CA LEU A 213 6.92 0.02 -1.08
C LEU A 213 5.90 0.74 -1.96
N LEU A 214 5.85 2.08 -1.90
CA LEU A 214 4.96 2.89 -2.73
C LEU A 214 5.33 2.78 -4.21
N ASP A 215 6.62 2.86 -4.55
CA ASP A 215 7.13 2.77 -5.92
C ASP A 215 6.78 1.42 -6.56
N ASN A 216 6.68 0.35 -5.75
CA ASN A 216 6.26 -0.98 -6.18
C ASN A 216 4.73 -1.20 -6.10
N ASN A 217 3.95 -0.17 -5.77
CA ASN A 217 2.51 -0.24 -5.51
C ASN A 217 2.13 -1.25 -4.41
N GLU A 218 3.04 -1.60 -3.50
CA GLU A 218 2.74 -2.49 -2.37
C GLU A 218 1.98 -1.76 -1.26
N ILE A 219 2.04 -0.43 -1.26
CA ILE A 219 1.22 0.46 -0.44
C ILE A 219 0.66 1.58 -1.30
N SER A 220 -0.42 2.20 -0.84
CA SER A 220 -0.99 3.40 -1.44
C SER A 220 -0.33 4.68 -0.94
N VAL A 221 -0.57 5.81 -1.60
CA VAL A 221 -0.20 7.14 -1.08
C VAL A 221 -0.86 7.39 0.29
N ASP A 222 -2.08 6.90 0.51
CA ASP A 222 -2.78 7.01 1.80
C ASP A 222 -2.06 6.26 2.92
N ASP A 223 -1.56 5.07 2.63
CA ASP A 223 -0.78 4.29 3.58
C ASP A 223 0.52 5.03 3.94
N LEU A 224 1.18 5.65 2.96
CA LEU A 224 2.37 6.46 3.19
C LEU A 224 2.05 7.70 4.03
N MET A 225 1.00 8.45 3.70
CA MET A 225 0.59 9.63 4.46
C MET A 225 0.18 9.25 5.89
N THR A 226 -0.51 8.13 6.06
CA THR A 226 -0.83 7.57 7.38
C THR A 226 0.45 7.24 8.14
N PHE A 227 1.41 6.58 7.51
CA PHE A 227 2.72 6.31 8.12
C PHE A 227 3.43 7.59 8.56
N LEU A 228 3.52 8.60 7.70
CA LEU A 228 4.17 9.87 8.01
C LEU A 228 3.47 10.62 9.16
N ASN A 229 2.14 10.60 9.19
CA ASN A 229 1.35 11.17 10.29
C ASN A 229 1.63 10.46 11.63
N TYR A 230 1.74 9.14 11.63
CA TYR A 230 2.10 8.37 12.82
C TYR A 230 3.53 8.66 13.25
N LEU A 231 4.46 8.75 12.30
CA LEU A 231 5.87 9.08 12.54
C LEU A 231 6.01 10.47 13.19
N GLN A 232 5.30 11.48 12.67
CA GLN A 232 5.26 12.84 13.23
C GLN A 232 4.74 12.84 14.66
N LYS A 233 3.73 12.02 14.95
CA LYS A 233 3.16 11.85 16.30
C LYS A 233 4.03 10.99 17.22
N GLN A 234 5.16 10.48 16.74
CA GLN A 234 6.02 9.53 17.46
C GLN A 234 5.29 8.23 17.83
N ILE A 235 4.26 7.89 17.06
CA ILE A 235 3.41 6.73 17.29
C ILE A 235 3.89 5.57 16.43
N PRO A 236 4.07 4.39 17.03
CA PRO A 236 4.24 3.12 16.34
C PRO A 236 3.14 2.83 15.31
N GLN A 237 3.49 2.53 14.07
CA GLN A 237 2.56 1.93 13.12
C GLN A 237 2.90 0.44 12.89
N PRO A 238 1.89 -0.45 12.83
CA PRO A 238 2.11 -1.81 12.34
C PRO A 238 2.63 -1.81 10.89
N HIS A 239 3.31 -2.90 10.51
CA HIS A 239 3.72 -3.10 9.12
C HIS A 239 2.50 -3.29 8.19
N PRO A 240 2.59 -2.85 6.92
CA PRO A 240 1.52 -3.08 5.94
C PRO A 240 1.31 -4.58 5.72
N LYS A 241 0.05 -5.03 5.81
CA LYS A 241 -0.30 -6.46 5.84
C LYS A 241 -0.16 -7.17 4.49
N ASN A 242 -0.20 -6.44 3.37
CA ASN A 242 -0.22 -7.02 2.03
C ASN A 242 1.01 -6.62 1.18
N ALA A 243 2.07 -6.13 1.83
CA ALA A 243 3.32 -5.78 1.16
C ALA A 243 4.20 -7.02 0.97
N ARG A 244 4.20 -7.59 -0.23
CA ARG A 244 4.97 -8.80 -0.62
C ARG A 244 6.44 -8.70 -0.23
N SER A 245 7.07 -7.56 -0.45
CA SER A 245 8.49 -7.32 -0.13
C SER A 245 8.82 -7.57 1.34
N LEU A 246 7.84 -7.40 2.25
CA LEU A 246 8.03 -7.69 3.67
C LEU A 246 8.10 -9.18 3.95
N TYR A 247 7.17 -9.94 3.39
CA TYR A 247 7.12 -11.40 3.55
C TYR A 247 8.30 -12.07 2.85
N VAL A 248 8.71 -11.55 1.68
CA VAL A 248 9.93 -12.00 0.98
C VAL A 248 11.18 -11.67 1.81
N SER A 249 11.29 -10.47 2.39
CA SER A 249 12.42 -10.09 3.24
C SER A 249 12.47 -10.90 4.55
N TYR A 250 11.31 -11.21 5.13
CA TYR A 250 11.16 -12.12 6.27
C TYR A 250 11.66 -13.51 5.91
N SER A 251 11.12 -14.07 4.82
CA SER A 251 11.49 -15.38 4.30
C SER A 251 12.96 -15.50 3.96
N ARG A 252 13.57 -14.46 3.39
CA ARG A 252 15.02 -14.41 3.13
C ARG A 252 15.83 -14.63 4.40
N THR A 253 15.43 -14.02 5.51
CA THR A 253 16.11 -14.20 6.81
C THR A 253 16.03 -15.66 7.29
N ILE A 254 14.85 -16.28 7.15
CA ILE A 254 14.64 -17.69 7.51
C ILE A 254 15.39 -18.64 6.58
N ILE A 255 15.36 -18.41 5.25
CA ILE A 255 16.11 -19.19 4.26
C ILE A 255 17.61 -19.12 4.57
N GLN A 256 18.14 -17.94 4.90
CA GLN A 256 19.55 -17.78 5.27
C GLN A 256 19.89 -18.51 6.57
N ALA A 257 18.99 -18.49 7.56
CA ALA A 257 19.18 -19.22 8.81
C ALA A 257 19.25 -20.73 8.58
N LEU A 258 18.30 -21.30 7.81
CA LEU A 258 18.22 -22.72 7.51
C LEU A 258 19.34 -23.19 6.58
N GLY A 259 19.70 -22.39 5.57
CA GLY A 259 20.78 -22.71 4.63
C GLY A 259 22.14 -22.90 5.29
N ARG A 260 22.34 -22.39 6.52
CA ARG A 260 23.57 -22.59 7.28
C ARG A 260 23.72 -23.99 7.85
N MET A 261 22.65 -24.78 7.88
CA MET A 261 22.67 -26.18 8.32
C MET A 261 22.91 -27.16 7.16
N ASN A 262 23.37 -26.68 6.00
CA ASN A 262 23.50 -27.46 4.77
C ASN A 262 24.90 -27.36 4.16
N ARG A 263 25.96 -27.39 5.00
CA ARG A 263 27.35 -27.22 4.54
C ARG A 263 28.19 -28.49 4.62
N SER A 264 27.71 -29.53 5.31
CA SER A 264 28.37 -30.83 5.41
C SER A 264 27.66 -31.92 4.60
N PHE A 265 28.38 -33.02 4.32
CA PHE A 265 27.77 -34.24 3.81
C PHE A 265 27.14 -35.10 4.91
N ASN A 266 27.55 -34.93 6.16
CA ASN A 266 27.03 -35.72 7.27
C ASN A 266 25.95 -34.96 8.02
N LYS A 267 24.81 -35.61 8.22
CA LYS A 267 23.65 -35.05 8.93
C LYS A 267 23.14 -36.05 9.95
N MET A 268 22.60 -35.57 11.07
CA MET A 268 21.87 -36.46 11.98
C MET A 268 20.63 -37.03 11.26
N PRO A 269 20.18 -38.26 11.58
CA PRO A 269 19.06 -38.90 10.89
C PRO A 269 17.77 -38.09 10.90
N THR A 270 17.57 -37.32 11.97
CA THR A 270 16.43 -36.41 12.13
C THR A 270 16.96 -35.01 12.40
N LEU A 271 16.72 -34.10 11.46
CA LEU A 271 16.94 -32.68 11.66
C LEU A 271 15.69 -32.05 12.26
N ARG A 272 15.82 -31.40 13.42
CA ARG A 272 14.66 -30.75 14.07
C ARG A 272 14.64 -29.25 13.85
N ILE A 273 13.53 -28.76 13.31
CA ILE A 273 13.25 -27.33 13.19
C ILE A 273 12.12 -27.00 14.16
N ILE A 274 12.39 -26.12 15.11
CA ILE A 274 11.42 -25.59 16.06
C ILE A 274 11.17 -24.14 15.67
N VAL A 275 9.91 -23.73 15.55
CA VAL A 275 9.56 -22.39 15.07
C VAL A 275 8.60 -21.71 16.03
N ASP A 276 8.79 -20.41 16.20
CA ASP A 276 7.75 -19.56 16.76
C ASP A 276 6.53 -19.52 15.80
N PRO A 277 5.28 -19.55 16.30
CA PRO A 277 4.09 -19.47 15.45
C PRO A 277 4.06 -18.25 14.51
N GLN A 278 4.72 -17.15 14.86
CA GLN A 278 4.84 -15.97 14.00
C GLN A 278 5.71 -16.25 12.76
N VAL A 279 6.70 -17.14 12.84
CA VAL A 279 7.50 -17.55 11.67
C VAL A 279 6.60 -18.22 10.64
N ILE A 280 5.76 -19.16 11.08
CA ILE A 280 4.78 -19.83 10.20
C ILE A 280 3.80 -18.82 9.60
N SER A 281 3.44 -17.78 10.36
CA SER A 281 2.51 -16.75 9.90
C SER A 281 3.12 -15.80 8.85
N ASN A 282 4.45 -15.66 8.79
CA ASN A 282 5.12 -14.59 8.03
C ASN A 282 6.05 -15.09 6.90
N ILE A 283 6.28 -16.39 6.77
CA ILE A 283 7.00 -16.95 5.60
C ILE A 283 6.09 -17.01 4.35
N THR A 284 6.68 -16.93 3.16
CA THR A 284 5.97 -17.02 1.89
C THR A 284 6.82 -17.68 0.79
N GLY A 285 6.20 -18.50 -0.06
CA GLY A 285 6.82 -18.96 -1.30
C GLY A 285 6.63 -17.97 -2.47
N SER A 286 5.82 -16.92 -2.31
CA SER A 286 5.50 -16.00 -3.41
C SER A 286 6.67 -15.06 -3.69
N GLY A 287 7.25 -15.18 -4.89
CA GLY A 287 8.37 -14.32 -5.32
C GLY A 287 9.74 -14.82 -4.89
N ILE A 288 9.80 -16.09 -4.52
CA ILE A 288 11.02 -16.80 -4.20
C ILE A 288 11.16 -17.94 -5.20
N ASP A 289 12.35 -18.09 -5.80
CA ASP A 289 12.69 -19.29 -6.55
C ASP A 289 12.87 -20.46 -5.58
N LEU A 290 11.81 -21.25 -5.40
CA LEU A 290 11.82 -22.38 -4.47
C LEU A 290 12.79 -23.48 -4.88
N SER A 291 13.17 -23.58 -6.17
CA SER A 291 14.10 -24.60 -6.64
C SER A 291 15.49 -24.44 -6.02
N GLY A 292 15.91 -23.19 -5.79
CA GLY A 292 17.16 -22.83 -5.12
C GLY A 292 17.11 -22.83 -3.59
N THR A 293 15.97 -23.12 -2.97
CA THR A 293 15.83 -23.13 -1.51
C THR A 293 16.11 -24.52 -0.92
N SER A 294 16.48 -24.57 0.37
CA SER A 294 16.75 -25.84 1.05
C SER A 294 15.46 -26.63 1.32
N LEU A 295 15.59 -27.95 1.53
CA LEU A 295 14.46 -28.81 1.86
C LEU A 295 13.76 -28.35 3.14
N GLU A 296 14.53 -27.92 4.14
CA GLU A 296 14.02 -27.41 5.42
C GLU A 296 13.02 -26.26 5.25
N TYR A 297 13.34 -25.31 4.36
CA TYR A 297 12.46 -24.17 4.12
C TYR A 297 11.18 -24.59 3.39
N ARG A 298 11.29 -25.50 2.41
CA ARG A 298 10.13 -26.04 1.69
C ARG A 298 9.21 -26.81 2.63
N THR A 299 9.77 -27.62 3.53
CA THR A 299 8.99 -28.32 4.58
C THR A 299 8.28 -27.34 5.51
N LEU A 300 8.92 -26.22 5.88
CA LEU A 300 8.24 -25.17 6.67
C LEU A 300 7.10 -24.51 5.90
N LEU A 301 7.29 -24.23 4.60
CA LEU A 301 6.23 -23.67 3.75
C LEU A 301 5.05 -24.64 3.62
N GLU A 302 5.31 -25.91 3.37
CA GLU A 302 4.28 -26.96 3.33
C GLU A 302 3.55 -27.07 4.67
N PHE A 303 4.30 -27.09 5.78
CA PHE A 303 3.75 -27.14 7.13
C PHE A 303 2.88 -25.91 7.45
N SER A 304 3.21 -24.73 6.91
CA SER A 304 2.41 -23.53 7.13
C SER A 304 0.99 -23.67 6.59
N GLY A 305 0.78 -24.49 5.56
CA GLY A 305 -0.53 -24.73 4.92
C GLY A 305 -1.22 -23.46 4.41
N ARG A 306 -0.52 -22.31 4.38
CA ARG A 306 -1.14 -21.01 4.23
C ARG A 306 -1.25 -20.66 2.75
N GLN A 307 -2.44 -20.25 2.33
CA GLN A 307 -2.57 -19.50 1.08
C GLN A 307 -1.97 -18.11 1.30
N ASN A 308 -0.97 -17.77 0.50
CA ASN A 308 -0.38 -16.43 0.52
C ASN A 308 -1.49 -15.38 0.35
N PRO A 309 -1.44 -14.25 1.08
CA PRO A 309 -2.24 -13.08 0.74
C PRO A 309 -2.19 -12.82 -0.76
N ASN A 310 -3.31 -12.38 -1.35
CA ASN A 310 -3.33 -12.03 -2.77
C ASN A 310 -2.61 -10.68 -2.98
N TYR A 311 -1.28 -10.72 -2.90
CA TYR A 311 -0.40 -9.57 -3.02
C TYR A 311 -0.61 -8.85 -4.34
N GLU A 312 -0.86 -9.60 -5.42
CA GLU A 312 -1.07 -9.05 -6.76
C GLU A 312 -2.35 -8.24 -6.85
N ARG A 313 -3.45 -8.73 -6.25
CA ARG A 313 -4.70 -7.96 -6.19
C ARG A 313 -4.51 -6.63 -5.48
N SER A 314 -3.93 -6.64 -4.27
CA SER A 314 -3.70 -5.40 -3.52
C SER A 314 -2.76 -4.46 -4.27
N ARG A 315 -1.74 -4.99 -4.95
CA ARG A 315 -0.81 -4.19 -5.75
C ARG A 315 -1.50 -3.50 -6.92
N VAL A 316 -2.39 -4.20 -7.63
CA VAL A 316 -3.20 -3.62 -8.72
C VAL A 316 -4.15 -2.56 -8.19
N GLU A 317 -4.82 -2.81 -7.06
CA GLU A 317 -5.73 -1.84 -6.43
C GLU A 317 -4.97 -0.57 -5.99
N HIS A 318 -3.80 -0.70 -5.36
CA HIS A 318 -2.94 0.43 -5.00
C HIS A 318 -2.40 1.16 -6.22
N ALA A 319 -2.00 0.46 -7.29
CA ALA A 319 -1.54 1.10 -8.51
C ALA A 319 -2.61 2.02 -9.12
N LYS A 320 -3.88 1.57 -9.13
CA LYS A 320 -5.01 2.39 -9.58
C LYS A 320 -5.27 3.59 -8.65
N ALA A 321 -5.21 3.37 -7.33
CA ALA A 321 -5.36 4.43 -6.34
C ALA A 321 -4.26 5.51 -6.48
N ASN A 322 -3.00 5.08 -6.60
CA ASN A 322 -1.84 5.95 -6.75
C ASN A 322 -1.91 6.76 -8.05
N ALA A 323 -2.21 6.12 -9.18
CA ALA A 323 -2.40 6.79 -10.47
C ALA A 323 -3.49 7.88 -10.39
N THR A 324 -4.62 7.56 -9.77
CA THR A 324 -5.72 8.51 -9.57
C THR A 324 -5.31 9.70 -8.68
N PHE A 325 -4.59 9.43 -7.59
CA PHE A 325 -4.08 10.47 -6.70
C PHE A 325 -3.08 11.39 -7.41
N TYR A 326 -2.20 10.84 -8.26
CA TYR A 326 -1.26 11.64 -9.03
C TYR A 326 -1.97 12.56 -10.03
N THR A 327 -2.99 12.08 -10.73
CA THR A 327 -3.83 12.96 -11.57
C THR A 327 -4.46 14.08 -10.75
N TYR A 328 -5.05 13.75 -9.58
CA TYR A 328 -5.63 14.76 -8.70
C TYR A 328 -4.60 15.81 -8.28
N ARG A 329 -3.42 15.38 -7.82
CA ARG A 329 -2.33 16.29 -7.43
C ARG A 329 -1.91 17.19 -8.58
N ASP A 330 -1.71 16.62 -9.77
CA ASP A 330 -1.24 17.35 -10.94
C ASP A 330 -2.27 18.41 -11.37
N LEU A 331 -3.55 18.05 -11.46
CA LEU A 331 -4.62 18.98 -11.80
C LEU A 331 -4.84 20.04 -10.71
N PHE A 332 -4.75 19.67 -9.43
CA PHE A 332 -4.84 20.62 -8.32
C PHE A 332 -3.73 21.68 -8.40
N LEU A 333 -2.51 21.27 -8.71
CA LEU A 333 -1.41 22.21 -8.90
C LEU A 333 -1.63 23.10 -10.12
N MET A 334 -2.11 22.56 -11.24
CA MET A 334 -2.44 23.35 -12.45
C MET A 334 -3.52 24.40 -12.16
N ALA A 335 -4.56 24.04 -11.40
CA ALA A 335 -5.66 24.94 -11.05
C ALA A 335 -5.19 26.25 -10.38
N LEU A 336 -4.06 26.23 -9.67
CA LEU A 336 -3.47 27.43 -9.04
C LEU A 336 -2.94 28.48 -10.04
N TYR A 337 -2.77 28.07 -11.31
CA TYR A 337 -2.13 28.85 -12.36
C TYR A 337 -3.02 29.08 -13.60
N LEU A 338 -4.22 28.50 -13.68
CA LEU A 338 -5.10 28.62 -14.86
C LEU A 338 -5.48 30.07 -15.21
N GLN A 339 -5.42 30.99 -14.25
CA GLN A 339 -5.71 32.42 -14.45
C GLN A 339 -4.46 33.31 -14.48
N LYS A 340 -3.26 32.70 -14.43
CA LYS A 340 -1.98 33.40 -14.29
C LYS A 340 -0.98 33.05 -15.38
N ASP A 341 -1.08 31.83 -15.91
CA ASP A 341 -0.18 31.31 -16.92
C ASP A 341 -0.96 30.76 -18.13
N PRO A 342 -0.83 31.37 -19.31
CA PRO A 342 -1.54 30.93 -20.50
C PRO A 342 -1.07 29.55 -20.99
N GLU A 343 0.18 29.16 -20.74
CA GLU A 343 0.68 27.84 -21.13
C GLU A 343 0.01 26.74 -20.30
N THR A 344 -0.07 26.90 -18.97
CA THR A 344 -0.81 25.97 -18.10
C THR A 344 -2.29 25.91 -18.46
N ALA A 345 -2.93 27.04 -18.76
CA ALA A 345 -4.32 27.07 -19.19
C ALA A 345 -4.53 26.29 -20.51
N GLN A 346 -3.65 26.48 -21.49
CA GLN A 346 -3.69 25.75 -22.75
C GLN A 346 -3.42 24.25 -22.55
N PHE A 347 -2.45 23.90 -21.72
CA PHE A 347 -2.13 22.51 -21.37
C PHE A 347 -3.35 21.81 -20.76
N TYR A 348 -3.99 22.44 -19.77
CA TYR A 348 -5.19 21.91 -19.12
C TYR A 348 -6.34 21.69 -20.11
N ARG A 349 -6.61 22.65 -21.01
CA ARG A 349 -7.64 22.49 -22.06
C ARG A 349 -7.34 21.33 -23.01
N ARG A 350 -6.08 21.19 -23.45
CA ARG A 350 -5.66 20.07 -24.32
C ARG A 350 -5.79 18.73 -23.63
N LEU A 351 -5.46 18.68 -22.33
CA LEU A 351 -5.59 17.48 -21.51
C LEU A 351 -7.05 17.03 -21.40
N ARG A 352 -7.98 17.97 -21.14
CA ARG A 352 -9.43 17.69 -21.14
C ARG A 352 -9.96 17.20 -22.48
N LEU A 353 -9.53 17.83 -23.57
CA LEU A 353 -9.87 17.39 -24.94
C LEU A 353 -9.32 15.98 -25.19
N PHE A 354 -8.09 15.68 -24.79
CA PHE A 354 -7.51 14.34 -24.95
C PHE A 354 -8.33 13.29 -24.21
N TYR A 355 -8.79 13.57 -22.99
CA TYR A 355 -9.71 12.65 -22.30
C TYR A 355 -11.00 12.41 -23.09
N ALA A 356 -11.57 13.46 -23.68
CA ALA A 356 -12.80 13.38 -24.48
C ALA A 356 -12.62 12.60 -25.79
N GLN A 357 -11.45 12.71 -26.42
CA GLN A 357 -11.09 11.97 -27.62
C GLN A 357 -10.71 10.51 -27.32
N HIS A 358 -10.16 10.27 -26.12
CA HIS A 358 -9.58 8.99 -25.71
C HIS A 358 -10.06 8.56 -24.31
N PRO A 359 -11.36 8.28 -24.11
CA PRO A 359 -11.84 7.75 -22.84
C PRO A 359 -11.25 6.35 -22.53
N THR A 360 -10.87 5.65 -23.58
CA THR A 360 -10.00 4.48 -23.57
C THR A 360 -8.93 4.66 -24.64
N CYS A 361 -7.73 4.13 -24.42
CA CYS A 361 -6.63 4.23 -25.39
C CYS A 361 -5.65 3.06 -25.27
N SER A 362 -4.83 2.88 -26.29
CA SER A 362 -3.69 1.97 -26.24
C SER A 362 -2.50 2.65 -25.54
N ASN A 363 -1.55 1.85 -25.06
CA ASN A 363 -0.28 2.33 -24.54
C ASN A 363 0.46 3.19 -25.58
N LYS A 364 0.40 2.78 -26.85
CA LYS A 364 1.03 3.49 -27.96
C LYS A 364 0.42 4.88 -28.16
N GLU A 365 -0.91 4.98 -28.24
CA GLU A 365 -1.61 6.26 -28.39
C GLU A 365 -1.32 7.21 -27.23
N LEU A 366 -1.23 6.70 -25.99
CA LEU A 366 -0.90 7.49 -24.83
C LEU A 366 0.52 8.05 -24.90
N ILE A 367 1.52 7.18 -25.10
CA ILE A 367 2.96 7.54 -25.14
C ILE A 367 3.27 8.46 -26.33
N GLU A 368 2.66 8.20 -27.49
CA GLU A 368 2.83 9.00 -28.70
C GLU A 368 1.87 10.20 -28.75
N SER A 369 1.13 10.49 -27.67
CA SER A 369 0.22 11.63 -27.65
C SER A 369 0.97 12.93 -27.94
N LYS A 370 0.29 13.84 -28.63
CA LYS A 370 0.85 15.17 -28.92
C LYS A 370 1.18 15.93 -27.63
N ILE A 371 0.42 15.69 -26.57
CA ILE A 371 0.64 16.27 -25.24
C ILE A 371 2.02 15.84 -24.71
N ILE A 372 2.31 14.54 -24.63
CA ILE A 372 3.62 14.08 -24.14
C ILE A 372 4.75 14.54 -25.05
N ARG A 373 4.57 14.50 -26.37
CA ARG A 373 5.62 14.91 -27.32
C ARG A 373 5.98 16.39 -27.24
N GLU A 374 4.99 17.26 -27.07
CA GLU A 374 5.22 18.72 -27.04
C GLU A 374 5.66 19.22 -25.66
N TYR A 375 5.11 18.67 -24.58
CA TYR A 375 5.39 19.15 -23.23
C TYR A 375 6.46 18.31 -22.50
N GLN A 376 6.85 17.15 -23.04
CA GLN A 376 7.75 16.18 -22.40
C GLN A 376 7.32 15.82 -20.99
N ASP A 377 6.00 15.67 -20.81
CA ASP A 377 5.37 15.61 -19.50
C ASP A 377 4.15 14.68 -19.52
N GLU A 378 4.07 13.83 -18.51
CA GLU A 378 2.98 12.86 -18.32
C GLU A 378 1.96 13.32 -17.27
N ARG A 379 2.12 14.52 -16.71
CA ARG A 379 1.21 15.06 -15.68
C ARG A 379 -0.24 15.04 -16.14
N GLY A 380 -1.11 14.48 -15.29
CA GLY A 380 -2.53 14.26 -15.58
C GLY A 380 -2.84 13.07 -16.48
N LEU A 381 -1.88 12.46 -17.16
CA LEU A 381 -2.11 11.34 -18.10
C LEU A 381 -2.02 9.95 -17.44
N GLN A 382 -2.29 9.85 -16.14
CA GLN A 382 -2.19 8.59 -15.40
C GLN A 382 -3.44 7.69 -15.56
N TYR A 383 -3.69 7.26 -16.79
CA TYR A 383 -4.74 6.29 -17.13
C TYR A 383 -4.53 4.96 -16.39
N LEU A 384 -5.63 4.28 -16.07
CA LEU A 384 -5.59 2.97 -15.41
C LEU A 384 -5.25 1.86 -16.42
N CYS A 385 -4.45 0.88 -15.98
CA CYS A 385 -4.31 -0.38 -16.72
C CYS A 385 -5.67 -1.07 -16.84
N ASN A 386 -6.04 -1.46 -18.05
CA ASN A 386 -7.31 -2.10 -18.37
C ASN A 386 -7.07 -3.50 -18.95
N GLU A 387 -6.53 -4.41 -18.12
CA GLU A 387 -6.11 -5.77 -18.54
C GLU A 387 -7.22 -6.60 -19.18
N ARG A 388 -8.48 -6.31 -18.85
CA ARG A 388 -9.66 -7.00 -19.39
C ARG A 388 -10.30 -6.28 -20.58
N SER A 389 -9.72 -5.14 -21.00
CA SER A 389 -10.27 -4.27 -22.03
C SER A 389 -11.75 -3.92 -21.76
N CYS A 390 -12.08 -3.61 -20.50
CA CYS A 390 -13.43 -3.20 -20.14
C CYS A 390 -13.74 -1.80 -20.70
N ASN A 391 -15.02 -1.50 -20.94
CA ASN A 391 -15.50 -0.15 -21.27
C ASN A 391 -16.10 0.58 -20.06
N SER A 392 -16.17 -0.09 -18.90
CA SER A 392 -16.63 0.49 -17.65
C SER A 392 -15.98 -0.19 -16.44
N TYR A 393 -16.02 0.49 -15.30
CA TYR A 393 -15.74 -0.10 -14.00
C TYR A 393 -16.44 0.67 -12.89
N GLU A 394 -16.53 0.05 -11.71
CA GLU A 394 -17.01 0.71 -10.50
C GLU A 394 -15.86 0.96 -9.52
N VAL A 395 -15.98 2.03 -8.76
CA VAL A 395 -15.05 2.41 -7.70
C VAL A 395 -15.83 2.99 -6.54
N LYS A 396 -15.33 2.83 -5.32
CA LYS A 396 -15.86 3.55 -4.17
C LYS A 396 -15.15 4.90 -4.03
N ALA A 397 -15.92 5.97 -3.88
CA ALA A 397 -15.43 7.33 -3.67
C ALA A 397 -15.78 7.80 -2.24
N PRO A 398 -14.90 7.57 -1.24
CA PRO A 398 -15.13 8.02 0.13
C PRO A 398 -15.34 9.54 0.23
N LYS A 399 -14.61 10.29 -0.60
CA LYS A 399 -14.74 11.74 -0.77
C LYS A 399 -14.43 12.07 -2.24
N ARG A 400 -15.40 12.66 -2.95
CA ARG A 400 -15.29 12.91 -4.41
C ARG A 400 -14.13 13.85 -4.78
N ASP A 401 -13.81 14.79 -3.89
CA ASP A 401 -12.82 15.86 -4.16
C ASP A 401 -11.52 15.68 -3.37
N SER A 402 -10.99 14.46 -3.28
CA SER A 402 -9.76 14.22 -2.53
C SER A 402 -8.69 13.44 -3.26
N GLY A 403 -8.95 12.96 -4.48
CA GLY A 403 -8.01 12.07 -5.19
C GLY A 403 -7.87 10.67 -4.58
N HIS A 404 -8.63 10.36 -3.52
CA HIS A 404 -8.56 9.11 -2.77
C HIS A 404 -9.76 8.23 -3.11
N PHE A 405 -9.50 7.08 -3.72
CA PHE A 405 -10.52 6.15 -4.22
C PHE A 405 -10.18 4.72 -3.81
N ASP A 406 -11.22 3.95 -3.48
CA ASP A 406 -11.10 2.55 -3.10
C ASP A 406 -11.56 1.66 -4.27
N PHE A 407 -10.58 1.08 -4.95
CA PHE A 407 -10.76 0.18 -6.09
C PHE A 407 -11.12 -1.27 -5.69
N GLY A 408 -11.15 -1.58 -4.39
CA GLY A 408 -11.70 -2.83 -3.86
C GLY A 408 -13.20 -2.76 -3.59
N GLY A 409 -13.79 -1.56 -3.61
CA GLY A 409 -15.21 -1.31 -3.37
C GLY A 409 -15.97 -0.77 -4.59
N SER A 410 -17.29 -0.72 -4.49
CA SER A 410 -18.21 -0.19 -5.50
C SER A 410 -19.01 1.02 -5.00
N GLY A 411 -19.59 1.78 -5.93
CA GLY A 411 -20.54 2.86 -5.61
C GLY A 411 -20.55 4.04 -6.58
N MET A 412 -19.52 4.20 -7.40
CA MET A 412 -19.44 5.15 -8.50
C MET A 412 -19.06 4.41 -9.78
N GLU A 413 -19.91 4.50 -10.79
CA GLU A 413 -19.64 3.96 -12.12
C GLU A 413 -18.81 4.96 -12.95
N ILE A 414 -17.86 4.42 -13.71
CA ILE A 414 -17.04 5.12 -14.70
C ILE A 414 -17.34 4.48 -16.06
N SER A 415 -18.15 5.14 -16.88
CA SER A 415 -18.61 4.63 -18.17
C SER A 415 -19.16 5.74 -19.06
N ALA A 416 -19.37 5.42 -20.35
CA ALA A 416 -20.09 6.30 -21.27
C ALA A 416 -21.51 6.64 -20.77
N GLU A 417 -22.24 5.65 -20.24
CA GLU A 417 -23.59 5.85 -19.69
C GLU A 417 -23.58 6.81 -18.50
N ALA A 418 -22.70 6.54 -17.53
CA ALA A 418 -22.57 7.34 -16.31
C ALA A 418 -22.06 8.77 -16.58
N SER A 419 -21.56 9.06 -17.78
CA SER A 419 -21.15 10.40 -18.21
C SER A 419 -22.24 11.21 -18.90
N GLY A 420 -23.39 10.60 -19.21
CA GLY A 420 -24.46 11.22 -20.01
C GLY A 420 -24.16 11.29 -21.51
N LEU A 421 -23.05 10.71 -21.99
CA LEU A 421 -22.66 10.73 -23.40
C LEU A 421 -23.76 10.23 -24.33
N LEU A 422 -24.44 9.14 -23.96
CA LEU A 422 -25.49 8.55 -24.80
C LEU A 422 -26.67 9.51 -24.98
N ALA A 423 -27.13 10.14 -23.89
CA ALA A 423 -28.18 11.14 -23.94
C ALA A 423 -27.80 12.34 -24.82
N MET A 424 -26.55 12.81 -24.72
CA MET A 424 -26.04 13.89 -25.56
C MET A 424 -26.01 13.48 -27.05
N CYS A 425 -25.56 12.27 -27.36
CA CYS A 425 -25.52 11.77 -28.75
C CYS A 425 -26.90 11.57 -29.38
N HIS A 426 -27.96 11.44 -28.58
CA HIS A 426 -29.34 11.40 -29.08
C HIS A 426 -29.89 12.78 -29.47
N PHE A 427 -29.27 13.89 -29.02
CA PHE A 427 -29.68 15.22 -29.45
C PHE A 427 -29.34 15.44 -30.93
N PRO A 428 -30.29 15.88 -31.78
CA PRO A 428 -30.07 16.00 -33.21
C PRO A 428 -28.84 16.85 -33.59
N GLY A 429 -27.91 16.26 -34.34
CA GLY A 429 -26.70 16.92 -34.85
C GLY A 429 -25.51 16.95 -33.90
N LEU A 430 -25.67 16.58 -32.63
CA LEU A 430 -24.58 16.66 -31.65
C LEU A 430 -23.57 15.52 -31.80
N LYS A 431 -24.02 14.33 -32.18
CA LYS A 431 -23.12 13.20 -32.47
C LYS A 431 -22.16 13.55 -33.61
N GLU A 432 -22.68 14.12 -34.70
CA GLU A 432 -21.88 14.54 -35.85
C GLU A 432 -20.91 15.66 -35.48
N ALA A 433 -21.32 16.57 -34.59
CA ALA A 433 -20.44 17.62 -34.06
C ALA A 433 -19.30 17.05 -33.21
N PHE A 434 -19.56 16.05 -32.38
CA PHE A 434 -18.50 15.33 -31.66
C PHE A 434 -17.51 14.65 -32.60
N GLU A 435 -18.02 13.93 -33.61
CA GLU A 435 -17.18 13.24 -34.60
C GLU A 435 -16.30 14.23 -35.39
N ALA A 436 -16.82 15.41 -35.73
CA ALA A 436 -16.05 16.47 -36.41
C ALA A 436 -14.88 17.00 -35.58
N GLU A 437 -15.02 17.02 -34.25
CA GLU A 437 -13.97 17.43 -33.29
C GLU A 437 -13.12 16.25 -32.79
N GLY A 438 -13.38 15.04 -33.29
CA GLY A 438 -12.72 13.81 -32.88
C GLY A 438 -13.08 13.33 -31.47
N ILE A 439 -14.11 13.88 -30.84
CA ILE A 439 -14.61 13.47 -29.53
C ILE A 439 -15.26 12.08 -29.67
N ALA A 440 -14.94 11.18 -28.74
CA ALA A 440 -15.46 9.82 -28.78
C ALA A 440 -16.97 9.80 -28.50
N THR A 441 -17.76 9.23 -29.41
CA THR A 441 -19.21 9.03 -29.24
C THR A 441 -19.55 7.69 -28.57
N GLU A 442 -18.56 6.85 -28.33
CA GLU A 442 -18.66 5.59 -27.59
C GLU A 442 -17.33 5.23 -26.94
N TRP A 443 -17.37 4.46 -25.85
CA TRP A 443 -16.17 3.97 -25.17
C TRP A 443 -15.85 2.55 -25.65
N LYS A 444 -14.73 2.39 -26.38
CA LYS A 444 -14.31 1.10 -26.93
C LYS A 444 -13.36 0.37 -25.97
N PRO A 445 -13.45 -0.97 -25.83
CA PRO A 445 -12.40 -1.79 -25.20
C PRO A 445 -10.98 -1.42 -25.66
N ASN A 446 -10.08 -1.11 -24.73
CA ASN A 446 -8.66 -0.83 -25.03
C ASN A 446 -7.76 -1.07 -23.80
N GLU A 447 -6.42 -0.98 -23.96
CA GLU A 447 -5.42 -1.29 -22.93
C GLU A 447 -5.44 -0.35 -21.71
N ARG A 448 -5.96 0.87 -21.89
CA ARG A 448 -6.08 1.92 -20.88
C ARG A 448 -7.50 2.47 -20.82
N ILE A 449 -7.89 2.91 -19.62
CA ILE A 449 -9.19 3.56 -19.35
C ILE A 449 -8.98 4.73 -18.40
N LEU A 450 -9.80 5.78 -18.54
CA LEU A 450 -9.76 6.95 -17.65
C LEU A 450 -9.81 6.51 -16.18
N ASN A 451 -9.05 7.17 -15.32
CA ASN A 451 -9.24 7.12 -13.88
C ASN A 451 -10.38 8.05 -13.43
N PRO A 452 -10.89 7.96 -12.18
CA PRO A 452 -12.05 8.73 -11.75
C PRO A 452 -11.89 10.26 -11.83
N ILE A 453 -10.67 10.77 -11.63
CA ILE A 453 -10.39 12.21 -11.72
C ILE A 453 -10.38 12.68 -13.18
N GLN A 454 -9.79 11.88 -14.07
CA GLN A 454 -9.85 12.15 -15.51
C GLN A 454 -11.29 12.05 -16.02
N PHE A 455 -12.08 11.11 -15.50
CA PHE A 455 -13.50 10.98 -15.81
C PHE A 455 -14.31 12.22 -15.44
N TYR A 456 -14.09 12.85 -14.28
CA TYR A 456 -14.77 14.11 -13.96
C TYR A 456 -14.45 15.22 -14.96
N ASN A 457 -13.19 15.32 -15.39
CA ASN A 457 -12.75 16.31 -16.37
C ASN A 457 -13.31 16.02 -17.77
N TYR A 458 -13.40 14.73 -18.14
CA TYR A 458 -14.10 14.25 -19.33
C TYR A 458 -15.57 14.68 -19.30
N CYS A 459 -16.30 14.38 -18.22
CA CYS A 459 -17.73 14.73 -18.08
C CYS A 459 -17.97 16.24 -18.16
N GLY A 460 -17.10 17.04 -17.55
CA GLY A 460 -17.15 18.50 -17.67
C GLY A 460 -16.95 18.97 -19.11
N PHE A 461 -15.95 18.42 -19.81
CA PHE A 461 -15.61 18.85 -21.18
C PHE A 461 -16.72 18.52 -22.17
N ILE A 462 -17.23 17.27 -22.16
CA ILE A 462 -18.34 16.91 -23.06
C ILE A 462 -19.63 17.66 -22.70
N GLY A 463 -19.81 18.01 -21.42
CA GLY A 463 -20.93 18.83 -20.95
C GLY A 463 -20.86 20.26 -21.49
N GLU A 464 -19.71 20.92 -21.36
CA GLU A 464 -19.46 22.26 -21.90
C GLU A 464 -19.66 22.31 -23.43
N PHE A 465 -19.10 21.34 -24.15
CA PHE A 465 -19.25 21.24 -25.60
C PHE A 465 -20.71 21.06 -26.01
N SER A 466 -21.40 20.11 -25.37
CA SER A 466 -22.81 19.81 -25.64
C SER A 466 -23.71 20.99 -25.32
N GLY A 467 -23.49 21.63 -24.18
CA GLY A 467 -24.21 22.80 -23.75
C GLY A 467 -24.10 23.93 -24.77
N LYS A 468 -22.88 24.26 -25.20
CA LYS A 468 -22.64 25.28 -26.24
C LYS A 468 -23.40 24.96 -27.54
N PHE A 469 -23.30 23.73 -28.02
CA PHE A 469 -23.98 23.30 -29.23
C PHE A 469 -25.51 23.43 -29.10
N MET A 470 -26.07 22.99 -27.98
CA MET A 470 -27.51 23.02 -27.75
C MET A 470 -28.06 24.44 -27.63
N ILE A 471 -27.38 25.35 -26.92
CA ILE A 471 -27.86 26.74 -26.81
C ILE A 471 -27.84 27.45 -28.17
N GLN A 472 -26.87 27.14 -29.03
CA GLN A 472 -26.86 27.66 -30.40
C GLN A 472 -28.05 27.14 -31.20
N LYS A 473 -28.40 25.85 -31.07
CA LYS A 473 -29.53 25.25 -31.79
C LYS A 473 -30.90 25.66 -31.26
N ILE A 474 -31.05 25.78 -29.94
CA ILE A 474 -32.34 26.05 -29.29
C ILE A 474 -32.63 27.56 -29.27
N PHE A 475 -31.63 28.39 -28.98
CA PHE A 475 -31.82 29.83 -28.75
C PHE A 475 -31.17 30.72 -29.80
N ASN A 476 -30.47 30.16 -30.80
CA ASN A 476 -29.71 30.91 -31.80
C ASN A 476 -28.64 31.82 -31.17
N ILE A 477 -27.95 31.30 -30.15
CA ILE A 477 -26.90 32.00 -29.39
C ILE A 477 -25.54 31.44 -29.76
N GLU A 478 -24.68 32.28 -30.34
CA GLU A 478 -23.28 31.96 -30.64
C GLU A 478 -22.37 32.44 -29.50
N SER A 479 -22.32 31.69 -28.40
CA SER A 479 -21.52 32.06 -27.24
C SER A 479 -20.02 32.00 -27.51
N ASP A 480 -19.28 32.95 -26.95
CA ASP A 480 -17.82 33.08 -27.07
C ASP A 480 -17.12 32.67 -25.77
N VAL A 481 -15.82 32.44 -25.82
CA VAL A 481 -14.99 32.22 -24.63
C VAL A 481 -14.58 33.55 -23.99
N PHE A 482 -14.10 33.50 -22.74
CA PHE A 482 -13.38 34.62 -22.16
C PHE A 482 -11.94 34.64 -22.67
N HIS A 483 -11.52 35.76 -23.27
CA HIS A 483 -10.18 35.93 -23.84
C HIS A 483 -9.15 36.43 -22.83
N ASP A 484 -9.59 37.16 -21.81
CA ASP A 484 -8.73 37.62 -20.72
C ASP A 484 -8.39 36.46 -19.77
N LEU A 485 -7.10 36.20 -19.58
CA LEU A 485 -6.62 35.08 -18.80
C LEU A 485 -7.11 35.10 -17.34
N GLU A 486 -7.26 36.28 -16.74
CA GLU A 486 -7.76 36.43 -15.37
C GLU A 486 -9.22 35.94 -15.16
N ASN A 487 -9.98 35.84 -16.26
CA ASN A 487 -11.36 35.37 -16.29
C ASN A 487 -11.47 33.90 -16.70
N ASN A 488 -10.35 33.25 -17.06
CA ASN A 488 -10.33 31.83 -17.42
C ASN A 488 -10.87 30.95 -16.27
N GLU A 489 -11.69 29.95 -16.59
CA GLU A 489 -12.33 29.01 -15.65
C GLU A 489 -13.25 29.67 -14.59
N LEU A 490 -13.59 30.97 -14.71
CA LEU A 490 -14.66 31.56 -13.90
C LEU A 490 -16.03 31.03 -14.36
N PHE A 491 -16.28 31.10 -15.67
CA PHE A 491 -17.45 30.59 -16.38
C PHE A 491 -16.98 29.98 -17.71
N ASP A 492 -17.78 29.11 -18.30
CA ASP A 492 -17.38 28.36 -19.50
C ASP A 492 -17.42 29.25 -20.75
N PHE A 493 -18.48 30.05 -20.89
CA PHE A 493 -18.71 30.93 -22.04
C PHE A 493 -19.36 32.25 -21.65
N GLN A 494 -19.40 33.19 -22.59
CA GLN A 494 -20.07 34.47 -22.49
C GLN A 494 -20.93 34.78 -23.70
N TRP A 495 -21.94 35.62 -23.50
CA TRP A 495 -22.78 36.15 -24.56
C TRP A 495 -22.81 37.68 -24.47
N GLN A 496 -22.39 38.32 -25.56
CA GLN A 496 -22.42 39.78 -25.79
C GLN A 496 -21.75 40.65 -24.70
N GLY A 497 -20.89 40.08 -23.85
CA GLY A 497 -20.30 40.84 -22.75
C GLY A 497 -21.25 41.14 -21.59
N GLU A 498 -22.38 40.43 -21.50
CA GLU A 498 -23.45 40.69 -20.51
C GLU A 498 -23.91 39.46 -19.73
N VAL A 499 -23.85 38.28 -20.36
CA VAL A 499 -24.27 37.01 -19.74
C VAL A 499 -23.12 36.02 -19.71
N ALA A 500 -22.79 35.55 -18.51
CA ALA A 500 -21.86 34.45 -18.28
C ALA A 500 -22.62 33.12 -18.22
N ILE A 501 -22.08 32.08 -18.86
CA ILE A 501 -22.73 30.78 -19.04
C ILE A 501 -21.84 29.71 -18.39
N ASP A 502 -22.42 28.90 -17.51
CA ASP A 502 -21.73 27.76 -16.86
C ASP A 502 -22.59 26.50 -17.04
N PHE A 503 -22.03 25.52 -17.74
CA PHE A 503 -22.64 24.24 -18.01
C PHE A 503 -22.28 23.21 -16.94
N LYS A 504 -23.30 22.48 -16.49
CA LYS A 504 -23.15 21.36 -15.57
C LYS A 504 -23.53 20.06 -16.25
N ASN A 505 -22.86 18.99 -15.87
CA ASN A 505 -23.21 17.62 -16.26
C ASN A 505 -23.41 16.79 -14.99
N TRP A 506 -24.46 17.12 -14.25
CA TRP A 506 -24.81 16.48 -12.99
C TRP A 506 -25.84 15.37 -13.24
N HIS A 507 -25.57 14.17 -12.70
CA HIS A 507 -26.45 12.99 -12.85
C HIS A 507 -27.32 12.71 -11.61
N ALA A 508 -27.20 13.51 -10.56
CA ALA A 508 -28.03 13.45 -9.36
C ALA A 508 -28.12 14.85 -8.74
N MET A 509 -29.16 15.12 -7.95
CA MET A 509 -29.22 16.35 -7.16
C MET A 509 -27.92 16.48 -6.34
N PRO A 510 -27.17 17.59 -6.45
CA PRO A 510 -26.02 17.82 -5.62
C PRO A 510 -26.42 17.67 -4.15
N ARG A 511 -25.70 16.86 -3.36
CA ARG A 511 -25.88 16.78 -1.90
C ARG A 511 -25.40 18.06 -1.18
N VAL A 512 -25.07 19.10 -1.94
CA VAL A 512 -24.58 20.38 -1.43
C VAL A 512 -25.78 21.28 -1.14
N ASN A 513 -25.68 22.10 -0.09
CA ASN A 513 -26.68 23.13 0.17
C ASN A 513 -26.73 24.07 -1.05
N ALA A 514 -27.91 24.20 -1.67
CA ALA A 514 -28.13 25.06 -2.83
C ALA A 514 -27.65 26.50 -2.59
N ASP A 515 -27.77 26.99 -1.35
CA ASP A 515 -27.32 28.34 -0.98
C ASP A 515 -25.80 28.49 -1.08
N LYS A 516 -25.03 27.46 -0.72
CA LYS A 516 -23.56 27.48 -0.84
C LYS A 516 -23.07 27.43 -2.29
N GLU A 517 -23.81 26.75 -3.17
CA GLU A 517 -23.48 26.76 -4.59
C GLU A 517 -23.82 28.12 -5.22
N ARG A 518 -24.90 28.77 -4.79
CA ARG A 518 -25.22 30.15 -5.20
C ARG A 518 -24.17 31.15 -4.73
N GLU A 519 -23.74 31.08 -3.47
CA GLU A 519 -22.65 31.92 -2.95
C GLU A 519 -21.40 31.84 -3.82
N LYS A 520 -21.01 30.63 -4.27
CA LYS A 520 -19.87 30.45 -5.18
C LYS A 520 -20.08 31.09 -6.56
N VAL A 521 -21.29 31.00 -7.11
CA VAL A 521 -21.62 31.63 -8.40
C VAL A 521 -21.62 33.14 -8.26
N GLU A 522 -22.16 33.68 -7.17
CA GLU A 522 -22.13 35.11 -6.85
C GLU A 522 -20.68 35.61 -6.71
N ASP A 523 -19.81 34.88 -6.01
CA ASP A 523 -18.39 35.23 -5.89
C ASP A 523 -17.66 35.26 -7.25
N LYS A 524 -17.93 34.26 -8.11
CA LYS A 524 -17.40 34.24 -9.48
C LYS A 524 -17.91 35.43 -10.29
N LEU A 525 -19.20 35.75 -10.18
CA LEU A 525 -19.83 36.85 -10.89
C LEU A 525 -19.27 38.21 -10.43
N ASN A 526 -19.15 38.43 -9.12
CA ASN A 526 -18.55 39.64 -8.54
C ASN A 526 -17.10 39.83 -9.00
N ARG A 527 -16.33 38.75 -9.07
CA ARG A 527 -14.96 38.80 -9.59
C ARG A 527 -14.91 39.17 -11.08
N LEU A 528 -15.81 38.60 -11.89
CA LEU A 528 -15.93 38.94 -13.29
C LEU A 528 -16.34 40.42 -13.49
N GLU A 529 -17.30 40.92 -12.70
CA GLU A 529 -17.71 42.33 -12.71
C GLU A 529 -16.54 43.26 -12.34
N LEU A 530 -15.73 42.87 -11.34
CA LEU A 530 -14.54 43.63 -10.93
C LEU A 530 -13.47 43.69 -12.04
N ASN A 531 -13.15 42.55 -12.65
CA ASN A 531 -12.15 42.43 -13.70
C ASN A 531 -12.56 43.23 -14.96
N THR A 532 -13.82 43.08 -15.37
CA THR A 532 -14.34 43.68 -16.62
C THR A 532 -14.89 45.09 -16.46
N LYS A 533 -15.17 45.52 -15.22
CA LYS A 533 -15.83 46.80 -14.87
C LYS A 533 -17.21 46.96 -15.52
N LYS A 534 -17.93 45.85 -15.70
CA LYS A 534 -19.28 45.79 -16.27
C LYS A 534 -20.20 45.00 -15.34
N LYS A 535 -21.51 45.24 -15.43
CA LYS A 535 -22.49 44.38 -14.78
C LYS A 535 -22.67 43.10 -15.60
N TRP A 536 -22.77 41.99 -14.90
CA TRP A 536 -22.97 40.69 -15.53
C TRP A 536 -24.15 39.95 -14.89
N ARG A 537 -24.74 39.07 -15.67
CA ARG A 537 -25.69 38.06 -15.20
C ARG A 537 -25.14 36.68 -15.48
N ALA A 538 -25.51 35.68 -14.70
CA ALA A 538 -25.06 34.31 -14.87
C ALA A 538 -26.22 33.37 -15.16
N ILE A 539 -26.02 32.44 -16.08
CA ILE A 539 -26.92 31.31 -16.30
C ILE A 539 -26.17 30.00 -16.06
N ILE A 540 -26.70 29.18 -15.16
CA ILE A 540 -26.15 27.87 -14.80
C ILE A 540 -27.06 26.80 -15.41
N ILE A 541 -26.53 26.01 -16.34
CA ILE A 541 -27.33 25.12 -17.17
C ILE A 541 -26.85 23.68 -17.00
N ASN A 542 -27.66 22.82 -16.39
CA ASN A 542 -27.39 21.40 -16.45
C ASN A 542 -27.77 20.85 -17.83
N VAL A 543 -26.90 20.07 -18.47
CA VAL A 543 -27.11 19.58 -19.84
C VAL A 543 -28.20 18.52 -19.87
N VAL A 544 -28.07 17.46 -19.06
CA VAL A 544 -29.04 16.36 -18.96
C VAL A 544 -29.92 16.55 -17.72
N ALA A 545 -31.23 16.55 -17.90
CA ALA A 545 -32.20 16.89 -16.85
C ALA A 545 -32.19 15.90 -15.68
N ILE A 546 -32.04 16.42 -14.45
CA ILE A 546 -32.17 15.64 -13.21
C ILE A 546 -33.63 15.59 -12.74
N ASN A 547 -34.39 16.66 -13.02
CA ASN A 547 -35.83 16.78 -12.79
C ASN A 547 -36.43 17.56 -13.96
N GLN A 548 -37.74 17.41 -14.21
CA GLN A 548 -38.42 18.11 -15.30
C GLN A 548 -38.31 19.65 -15.15
N GLY A 549 -37.40 20.25 -15.89
CA GLY A 549 -37.43 21.64 -16.38
C GLY A 549 -37.55 22.76 -15.34
N LYS A 550 -37.34 22.55 -14.04
CA LYS A 550 -37.43 23.65 -13.07
C LYS A 550 -36.40 24.74 -13.40
N LEU A 551 -36.90 25.96 -13.54
CA LEU A 551 -36.12 27.20 -13.59
C LEU A 551 -36.16 27.86 -12.22
N ILE A 552 -35.01 28.34 -11.76
CA ILE A 552 -34.90 29.10 -10.52
C ILE A 552 -34.14 30.39 -10.85
N MET A 553 -34.78 31.53 -10.60
CA MET A 553 -34.17 32.85 -10.72
C MET A 553 -33.93 33.42 -9.33
N THR A 554 -32.79 34.04 -9.09
CA THR A 554 -32.56 34.81 -7.87
C THR A 554 -33.49 36.03 -7.80
N VAL A 555 -33.74 36.53 -6.58
CA VAL A 555 -34.65 37.66 -6.36
C VAL A 555 -34.20 38.93 -7.09
N ASP A 556 -32.88 39.12 -7.22
CA ASP A 556 -32.28 40.24 -7.95
C ASP A 556 -32.22 40.04 -9.47
N GLY A 557 -32.65 38.87 -9.96
CA GLY A 557 -32.64 38.53 -11.38
C GLY A 557 -31.26 38.32 -11.99
N LYS A 558 -30.18 38.25 -11.19
CA LYS A 558 -28.80 38.11 -11.69
C LYS A 558 -28.44 36.69 -12.08
N ILE A 559 -28.99 35.68 -11.41
CA ILE A 559 -28.62 34.28 -11.61
C ILE A 559 -29.85 33.46 -12.01
N LEU A 560 -29.74 32.77 -13.15
CA LEU A 560 -30.74 31.84 -13.65
C LEU A 560 -30.20 30.40 -13.62
N GLU A 561 -30.87 29.51 -12.90
CA GLU A 561 -30.55 28.08 -12.86
C GLU A 561 -31.53 27.29 -13.73
N VAL A 562 -30.99 26.46 -14.62
CA VAL A 562 -31.73 25.57 -15.52
C VAL A 562 -31.39 24.13 -15.18
N SER A 563 -32.40 23.36 -14.75
CA SER A 563 -32.21 21.97 -14.26
C SER A 563 -31.90 20.91 -15.34
N GLY A 564 -32.02 21.26 -16.63
CA GLY A 564 -31.80 20.36 -17.76
C GLY A 564 -32.12 21.00 -19.10
N LEU A 565 -31.27 20.84 -20.12
CA LEU A 565 -31.62 21.16 -21.52
C LEU A 565 -32.31 20.00 -22.21
N ILE A 566 -31.81 18.77 -21.99
CA ILE A 566 -32.32 17.55 -22.61
C ILE A 566 -32.70 16.48 -21.60
N THR A 567 -33.59 15.58 -21.96
CA THR A 567 -33.90 14.36 -21.21
C THR A 567 -32.82 13.31 -21.43
N HIS A 568 -32.88 12.20 -20.69
CA HIS A 568 -32.02 11.04 -20.92
C HIS A 568 -32.17 10.43 -22.34
N ASP A 569 -33.30 10.67 -22.99
CA ASP A 569 -33.56 10.24 -24.37
C ASP A 569 -33.10 11.28 -25.42
N GLY A 570 -32.42 12.36 -25.00
CA GLY A 570 -31.91 13.41 -25.90
C GLY A 570 -32.96 14.40 -26.42
N GLN A 571 -34.19 14.36 -25.90
CA GLN A 571 -35.25 15.31 -26.26
C GLN A 571 -35.14 16.58 -25.44
N ILE A 572 -35.62 17.72 -25.95
CA ILE A 572 -35.63 18.98 -25.20
C ILE A 572 -36.49 18.84 -23.93
N ALA A 573 -35.90 19.08 -22.77
CA ALA A 573 -36.55 18.97 -21.46
C ALA A 573 -37.33 20.23 -21.05
N LEU A 574 -37.15 21.33 -21.78
CA LEU A 574 -37.75 22.64 -21.51
C LEU A 574 -39.10 22.80 -22.21
N THR A 575 -40.11 23.28 -21.49
CA THR A 575 -41.37 23.70 -22.13
C THR A 575 -41.17 24.96 -22.97
N THR A 576 -42.12 25.25 -23.87
CA THR A 576 -42.07 26.47 -24.70
C THR A 576 -41.96 27.75 -23.87
N GLU A 577 -42.69 27.83 -22.76
CA GLU A 577 -42.64 28.99 -21.84
C GLU A 577 -41.25 29.14 -21.21
N GLN A 578 -40.63 28.02 -20.84
CA GLN A 578 -39.31 28.00 -20.23
C GLN A 578 -38.22 28.40 -21.23
N GLN A 579 -38.34 27.94 -22.48
CA GLN A 579 -37.46 28.37 -23.55
C GLN A 579 -37.58 29.88 -23.79
N PHE A 580 -38.80 30.42 -23.75
CA PHE A 580 -39.03 31.86 -23.90
C PHE A 580 -38.42 32.67 -22.74
N GLN A 581 -38.54 32.19 -21.49
CA GLN A 581 -37.93 32.83 -20.32
C GLN A 581 -36.40 32.86 -20.40
N ILE A 582 -35.77 31.74 -20.81
CA ILE A 582 -34.32 31.67 -21.01
C ILE A 582 -33.89 32.60 -22.15
N GLY A 583 -34.62 32.60 -23.27
CA GLY A 583 -34.36 33.51 -24.39
C GLY A 583 -34.46 34.98 -23.99
N ARG A 584 -35.44 35.35 -23.15
CA ARG A 584 -35.52 36.70 -22.56
C ARG A 584 -34.34 37.02 -21.65
N PHE A 585 -33.89 36.05 -20.85
CA PHE A 585 -32.72 36.26 -20.00
C PHE A 585 -31.49 36.60 -20.86
N PHE A 586 -31.23 35.89 -21.95
CA PHE A 586 -30.10 36.21 -22.83
C PHE A 586 -30.20 37.57 -23.55
N ASN A 587 -31.41 38.08 -23.80
CA ASN A 587 -31.63 39.29 -24.60
C ASN A 587 -32.01 40.55 -23.80
N ASN A 588 -32.29 40.45 -22.50
CA ASN A 588 -32.58 41.61 -21.65
C ASN A 588 -31.30 42.27 -21.16
N ASN A 589 -31.11 43.58 -21.36
CA ASN A 589 -29.91 44.28 -20.88
C ASN A 589 -29.86 44.35 -19.34
N ALA A 590 -28.67 44.21 -18.77
CA ALA A 590 -28.43 44.33 -17.31
C ALA A 590 -28.72 45.73 -16.73
N ASP A 591 -28.96 46.73 -17.59
CA ASP A 591 -29.20 48.13 -17.22
C ASP A 591 -30.67 48.54 -17.12
N ASN A 592 -31.63 47.65 -17.40
CA ASN A 592 -33.07 47.95 -17.22
C ASN A 592 -33.53 47.82 -15.75
N GLY A 593 -32.67 48.27 -14.83
CA GLY A 593 -32.97 48.41 -13.40
C GLY A 593 -33.55 49.77 -13.05
N THR A 594 -34.44 50.31 -13.88
CA THR A 594 -35.41 51.35 -13.51
C THR A 594 -36.44 51.41 -14.63
N ASP A 595 -37.66 50.94 -14.39
CA ASP A 595 -38.86 51.61 -14.86
C ASP A 595 -40.08 51.18 -14.03
N ASN A 596 -40.94 52.18 -13.80
CA ASN A 596 -42.10 52.24 -12.91
C ASN A 596 -43.21 51.21 -13.21
#